data_AF-A0A1V5S2W8-F1
#
_entry.id   AF-A0A1V5S2W8-F1
#
_cell.length_a   1.000
_cell.length_b   1.000
_cell.length_c   1.000
_cell.angle_alpha   90.00
_cell.angle_beta   90.00
_cell.angle_gamma   90.00
#
_symmetry.space_group_name_H-M   'P 1'
#
loop_
_entity.id
_entity.type
_entity.pdbx_description
1 polymer ?
#
loop_
_entity_poly.entity_id
_entity_poly.type
_entity_poly.pdbx_seq_one_letter_code
_entity_poly.pdbx_strand_id
1 'polypeptide(L)'
;MDNKTPYKELITKTMDVNAFLDKCYDVRTVGGMMPNPQTLSAIDEDYGVECLRRNKSGNYYSVHKLKQGGLLYIFYRLNTYQSNGFYDVFGWFVTQKKLSYKDFSTISKGSPYEDVEAVDPAADIYEQKLLSYLEKTSKQTSIFFVTRHYLTDGIITMNYEFVNGKHVVYYIEYHSNFQVDLLFASSYPSYNGRILDIDAIQ
;
A
#
# COMPACT_ATOMS: atom_id res chain seq x y z
N MET A 1 -19.57 7.55 8.58
CA MET A 1 -18.64 6.46 8.93
C MET A 1 -19.48 5.26 9.34
N ASP A 2 -19.31 4.15 8.61
CA ASP A 2 -20.00 2.88 8.84
C ASP A 2 -18.90 1.85 9.11
N ASN A 3 -19.02 1.02 10.15
CA ASN A 3 -18.04 -0.03 10.50
C ASN A 3 -18.66 -1.44 10.47
N LYS A 4 -19.89 -1.57 10.00
CA LYS A 4 -20.69 -2.81 10.14
C LYS A 4 -21.15 -3.34 8.80
N THR A 5 -21.55 -2.45 7.89
CA THR A 5 -22.03 -2.85 6.56
C THR A 5 -20.86 -3.29 5.69
N PRO A 6 -20.88 -4.47 5.06
CA PRO A 6 -19.80 -4.95 4.19
C PRO A 6 -19.44 -3.95 3.09
N TYR A 7 -18.14 -3.83 2.75
CA TYR A 7 -17.69 -2.89 1.72
C TYR A 7 -18.39 -3.09 0.37
N LYS A 8 -18.79 -4.34 0.05
CA LYS A 8 -19.46 -4.69 -1.21
C LYS A 8 -20.79 -3.96 -1.38
N GLU A 9 -21.47 -3.66 -0.28
CA GLU A 9 -22.77 -2.96 -0.23
C GLU A 9 -22.61 -1.44 -0.20
N LEU A 10 -21.49 -0.94 0.31
CA LEU A 10 -21.21 0.50 0.39
C LEU A 10 -20.60 1.06 -0.90
N ILE A 11 -19.70 0.32 -1.53
CA ILE A 11 -18.91 0.83 -2.66
C ILE A 11 -19.66 0.59 -3.98
N THR A 12 -20.05 1.68 -4.62
CA THR A 12 -20.73 1.73 -5.91
C THR A 12 -19.80 2.13 -7.06
N LYS A 13 -18.68 2.79 -6.75
CA LYS A 13 -17.71 3.29 -7.73
C LYS A 13 -16.45 2.43 -7.77
N THR A 14 -15.72 2.53 -8.88
CA THR A 14 -14.39 1.94 -9.04
C THR A 14 -13.34 3.03 -9.23
N MET A 15 -12.20 2.87 -8.59
CA MET A 15 -11.04 3.74 -8.71
C MET A 15 -10.03 3.14 -9.70
N ASP A 16 -9.33 4.00 -10.44
CA ASP A 16 -8.16 3.61 -11.22
C ASP A 16 -6.91 3.69 -10.32
N VAL A 17 -6.25 2.56 -10.06
CA VAL A 17 -5.08 2.53 -9.18
C VAL A 17 -3.94 3.39 -9.70
N ASN A 18 -3.75 3.48 -11.01
CA ASN A 18 -2.66 4.26 -11.60
C ASN A 18 -2.89 5.75 -11.38
N ALA A 19 -4.15 6.21 -11.51
CA ALA A 19 -4.51 7.60 -11.22
C ALA A 19 -4.28 7.96 -9.73
N PHE A 20 -4.56 7.02 -8.82
CA PHE A 20 -4.24 7.20 -7.40
C PHE A 20 -2.72 7.27 -7.16
N LEU A 21 -1.94 6.35 -7.74
CA LEU A 21 -0.50 6.30 -7.55
C LEU A 21 0.23 7.48 -8.21
N ASP A 22 -0.26 8.01 -9.32
CA ASP A 22 0.29 9.22 -9.93
C ASP A 22 0.16 10.45 -9.02
N LYS A 23 -0.91 10.51 -8.21
CA LYS A 23 -1.14 11.59 -7.25
C LYS A 23 -0.48 11.34 -5.89
N CYS A 24 -0.50 10.09 -5.43
CA CYS A 24 -0.23 9.72 -4.04
C CYS A 24 1.07 8.93 -3.82
N TYR A 25 1.80 8.56 -4.87
CA TYR A 25 2.98 7.69 -4.76
C TYR A 25 4.23 8.25 -5.46
N ASP A 26 5.28 8.46 -4.68
CA ASP A 26 6.66 8.63 -5.16
C ASP A 26 7.36 7.27 -5.03
N VAL A 27 7.91 6.77 -6.14
CA VAL A 27 8.60 5.46 -6.21
C VAL A 27 9.76 5.35 -5.21
N ARG A 28 10.29 6.48 -4.72
CA ARG A 28 11.38 6.52 -3.73
C ARG A 28 10.91 6.28 -2.31
N THR A 29 9.60 6.33 -2.06
CA THR A 29 9.02 6.33 -0.72
C THR A 29 7.75 5.49 -0.68
N VAL A 30 7.88 4.16 -0.67
CA VAL A 30 6.79 3.28 -0.22
C VAL A 30 6.47 3.62 1.23
N GLY A 31 5.45 4.45 1.44
CA GLY A 31 5.12 5.00 2.75
C GLY A 31 6.26 5.83 3.36
N GLY A 32 6.77 6.84 2.65
CA GLY A 32 7.69 7.84 3.23
C GLY A 32 7.09 9.24 3.21
N MET A 33 7.86 10.24 3.66
CA MET A 33 7.45 11.66 3.60
C MET A 33 7.15 12.06 2.14
N MET A 34 5.86 12.13 1.84
CA MET A 34 5.36 12.76 0.62
C MET A 34 5.68 14.26 0.70
N PRO A 35 6.35 14.86 -0.30
CA PRO A 35 6.57 16.31 -0.31
C PRO A 35 5.24 17.08 -0.30
N ASN A 36 4.17 16.46 -0.83
CA ASN A 36 2.80 16.96 -0.81
C ASN A 36 1.86 15.87 -0.26
N PRO A 37 1.72 15.71 1.06
CA PRO A 37 0.85 14.70 1.64
C PRO A 37 -0.61 14.95 1.22
N GLN A 38 -1.24 13.96 0.61
CA GLN A 38 -2.64 14.04 0.22
C GLN A 38 -3.53 13.90 1.45
N THR A 39 -4.52 14.78 1.61
CA THR A 39 -5.44 14.73 2.74
C THR A 39 -6.58 13.75 2.47
N LEU A 40 -7.22 13.23 3.52
CA LEU A 40 -8.46 12.46 3.41
C LEU A 40 -9.51 13.22 2.59
N SER A 41 -9.64 14.54 2.81
CA SER A 41 -10.60 15.37 2.08
C SER A 41 -10.27 15.48 0.59
N ALA A 42 -9.00 15.56 0.22
CA ALA A 42 -8.59 15.55 -1.18
C ALA A 42 -8.91 14.20 -1.84
N ILE A 43 -8.64 13.09 -1.15
CA ILE A 43 -9.01 11.75 -1.66
C ILE A 43 -10.53 11.62 -1.85
N ASP A 44 -11.34 12.16 -0.94
CA ASP A 44 -12.79 12.17 -1.07
C ASP A 44 -13.26 13.06 -2.23
N GLU A 45 -12.67 14.24 -2.41
CA GLU A 45 -12.98 15.15 -3.50
C GLU A 45 -12.67 14.56 -4.88
N ASP A 46 -11.51 13.92 -5.04
CA ASP A 46 -11.09 13.37 -6.34
C ASP A 46 -11.79 12.05 -6.70
N TYR A 47 -12.00 11.18 -5.70
CA TYR A 47 -12.34 9.79 -5.94
C TYR A 47 -13.67 9.36 -5.30
N GLY A 48 -14.20 10.13 -4.36
CA GLY A 48 -15.43 9.83 -3.61
C GLY A 48 -15.25 8.65 -2.66
N VAL A 49 -14.97 8.93 -1.38
CA VAL A 49 -14.79 7.90 -0.35
C VAL A 49 -16.15 7.39 0.12
N GLU A 50 -16.58 6.25 -0.43
CA GLU A 50 -17.86 5.62 -0.07
C GLU A 50 -17.75 4.71 1.17
N CYS A 51 -16.57 4.12 1.39
CA CYS A 51 -16.33 3.18 2.49
C CYS A 51 -15.19 3.67 3.40
N LEU A 52 -15.50 4.65 4.26
CA LEU A 52 -14.60 5.13 5.31
C LEU A 52 -14.83 4.37 6.62
N ARG A 53 -13.75 3.82 7.17
CA ARG A 53 -13.73 2.97 8.36
C ARG A 53 -12.85 3.55 9.45
N ARG A 54 -13.06 3.06 10.66
CA ARG A 54 -12.16 3.25 11.80
C ARG A 54 -11.86 1.92 12.47
N ASN A 55 -10.58 1.53 12.51
CA ASN A 55 -10.17 0.26 13.10
C ASN A 55 -10.15 0.31 14.64
N LYS A 56 -9.89 -0.84 15.27
CA LYS A 56 -9.84 -0.97 16.74
C LYS A 56 -8.77 -0.11 17.40
N SER A 57 -7.69 0.21 16.68
CA SER A 57 -6.63 1.11 17.14
C SER A 57 -6.98 2.59 16.97
N GLY A 58 -8.19 2.90 16.48
CA GLY A 58 -8.67 4.26 16.31
C GLY A 58 -8.21 4.93 15.01
N ASN A 59 -7.50 4.22 14.15
CA ASN A 59 -6.98 4.71 12.88
C ASN A 59 -8.06 4.68 11.79
N TYR A 60 -8.05 5.67 10.91
CA TYR A 60 -8.94 5.71 9.75
C TYR A 60 -8.31 5.03 8.55
N TYR A 61 -9.13 4.31 7.80
CA TYR A 61 -8.78 3.84 6.47
C TYR A 61 -10.02 3.83 5.58
N SER A 62 -9.81 3.91 4.27
CA SER A 62 -10.87 3.75 3.28
C SER A 62 -10.62 2.52 2.42
N VAL A 63 -11.71 1.94 1.93
CA VAL A 63 -11.71 0.80 1.02
C VAL A 63 -12.26 1.24 -0.32
N HIS A 64 -11.58 0.88 -1.41
CA HIS A 64 -11.98 1.20 -2.78
C HIS A 64 -11.94 -0.04 -3.65
N LYS A 65 -12.94 -0.24 -4.51
CA LYS A 65 -12.88 -1.24 -5.58
C LYS A 65 -12.03 -0.71 -6.72
N LEU A 66 -11.12 -1.52 -7.24
CA LEU A 66 -10.25 -1.11 -8.35
C LEU A 66 -10.81 -1.52 -9.71
N LYS A 67 -10.60 -0.68 -10.74
CA LYS A 67 -10.88 -1.04 -12.14
C LYS A 67 -10.05 -2.23 -12.61
N GLN A 68 -8.81 -2.33 -12.10
CA GLN A 68 -7.85 -3.42 -12.34
C GLN A 68 -8.22 -4.72 -11.59
N GLY A 69 -9.36 -4.74 -10.89
CA GLY A 69 -9.72 -5.83 -9.99
C GLY A 69 -9.03 -5.71 -8.63
N GLY A 70 -9.65 -6.31 -7.61
CA GLY A 70 -9.17 -6.22 -6.24
C GLY A 70 -9.62 -4.95 -5.50
N LEU A 71 -8.92 -4.66 -4.41
CA LEU A 71 -9.21 -3.58 -3.48
C LEU A 71 -7.96 -2.73 -3.23
N LEU A 72 -8.19 -1.43 -3.06
CA LEU A 72 -7.21 -0.49 -2.51
C LEU A 72 -7.64 -0.11 -1.10
N TYR A 73 -6.74 -0.30 -0.14
CA TYR A 73 -6.86 0.23 1.21
C TYR A 73 -5.98 1.48 1.32
N ILE A 74 -6.57 2.61 1.73
CA ILE A 74 -5.84 3.85 1.98
C ILE A 74 -5.92 4.14 3.47
N PHE A 75 -4.77 4.21 4.13
CA PHE A 75 -4.63 4.43 5.56
C PHE A 75 -4.31 5.89 5.84
N TYR A 76 -4.99 6.47 6.83
CA TYR A 76 -4.84 7.88 7.19
C TYR A 76 -4.36 8.03 8.63
N ARG A 77 -3.44 8.97 8.87
CA ARG A 77 -3.02 9.38 10.22
C ARG A 77 -3.51 10.78 10.52
N LEU A 78 -3.63 11.11 11.81
CA LEU A 78 -3.82 12.48 12.24
C LEU A 78 -2.48 13.21 12.20
N ASN A 79 -2.38 14.22 11.33
CA ASN A 79 -1.26 15.14 11.24
C ASN A 79 -1.58 16.39 12.08
N THR A 80 -0.79 16.65 13.11
CA THR A 80 -1.00 17.75 14.06
C THR A 80 0.01 18.89 13.90
N TYR A 81 0.79 18.93 12.81
CA TYR A 81 1.76 20.01 12.58
C TYR A 81 1.08 21.37 12.32
N GLN A 82 -0.21 21.39 11.97
CA GLN A 82 -1.03 22.59 11.82
C GLN A 82 -2.05 22.68 12.97
N SER A 83 -2.44 23.90 13.34
CA SER A 83 -3.26 24.20 14.53
C SER A 83 -4.62 23.50 14.60
N ASN A 84 -5.19 23.13 13.45
CA ASN A 84 -6.50 22.46 13.38
C ASN A 84 -6.41 20.93 13.21
N GLY A 85 -5.21 20.40 13.00
CA GLY A 85 -5.00 19.01 12.61
C GLY A 85 -5.67 18.65 11.28
N PHE A 86 -5.12 17.68 10.56
CA PHE A 86 -5.79 17.11 9.39
C PHE A 86 -5.41 15.65 9.23
N TYR A 87 -6.26 14.88 8.55
CA TYR A 87 -5.92 13.51 8.21
C TYR A 87 -5.21 13.46 6.87
N ASP A 88 -3.98 12.96 6.83
CA ASP A 88 -3.22 12.72 5.60
C ASP A 88 -3.04 11.23 5.34
N VAL A 89 -2.83 10.90 4.06
CA VAL A 89 -2.48 9.54 3.62
C VAL A 89 -1.16 9.15 4.28
N PHE A 90 -1.22 8.11 5.09
CA PHE A 90 -0.08 7.52 5.79
C PHE A 90 0.54 6.39 4.96
N GLY A 91 -0.30 5.58 4.33
CA GLY A 91 0.10 4.43 3.54
C GLY A 91 -1.07 3.84 2.78
N TRP A 92 -0.79 2.90 1.90
CA TRP A 92 -1.80 2.24 1.09
C TRP A 92 -1.35 0.83 0.74
N PHE A 93 -2.33 -0.02 0.41
CA PHE A 93 -2.08 -1.39 -0.02
C PHE A 93 -3.08 -1.76 -1.10
N VAL A 94 -2.60 -2.40 -2.16
CA VAL A 94 -3.45 -3.03 -3.17
C VAL A 94 -3.50 -4.52 -2.89
N THR A 95 -4.68 -5.11 -2.97
CA THR A 95 -4.86 -6.56 -2.86
C THR A 95 -5.75 -7.04 -3.99
N GLN A 96 -5.29 -8.07 -4.72
CA GLN A 96 -6.08 -8.70 -5.79
C GLN A 96 -6.51 -10.12 -5.44
N LYS A 97 -5.85 -10.74 -4.46
CA LYS A 97 -6.14 -12.07 -3.96
C LYS A 97 -6.10 -12.07 -2.44
N LYS A 98 -6.80 -13.04 -1.85
CA LYS A 98 -6.70 -13.34 -0.42
C LYS A 98 -5.44 -14.19 -0.19
N LEU A 99 -4.43 -13.61 0.45
CA LEU A 99 -3.14 -14.24 0.71
C LEU A 99 -2.82 -14.27 2.22
N SER A 100 -1.93 -15.16 2.60
CA SER A 100 -1.35 -15.35 3.93
C SER A 100 0.18 -15.40 3.83
N TYR A 101 0.88 -15.26 4.95
CA TYR A 101 2.34 -15.33 4.93
C TYR A 101 2.86 -16.68 4.42
N LYS A 102 2.09 -17.76 4.64
CA LYS A 102 2.41 -19.10 4.16
C LYS A 102 2.48 -19.18 2.63
N ASP A 103 1.70 -18.38 1.91
CA ASP A 103 1.68 -18.39 0.44
C ASP A 103 3.02 -17.90 -0.15
N PHE A 104 3.81 -17.15 0.63
CA PHE A 104 5.15 -16.69 0.26
C PHE A 104 6.27 -17.62 0.73
N SER A 105 5.96 -18.84 1.21
CA SER A 105 6.95 -19.75 1.79
C SER A 105 8.07 -20.20 0.84
N THR A 106 7.88 -20.07 -0.46
CA THR A 106 8.90 -20.36 -1.48
C THR A 106 9.77 -19.14 -1.82
N ILE A 107 9.38 -17.94 -1.40
CA ILE A 107 10.13 -16.71 -1.65
C ILE A 107 11.23 -16.57 -0.60
N SER A 108 12.45 -16.33 -1.05
CA SER A 108 13.60 -16.11 -0.18
C SER A 108 14.55 -15.08 -0.80
N LYS A 109 15.60 -14.69 -0.06
CA LYS A 109 16.64 -13.83 -0.61
C LYS A 109 17.23 -14.47 -1.87
N GLY A 110 17.32 -13.70 -2.96
CA GLY A 110 17.76 -14.13 -4.28
C GLY A 110 16.63 -14.59 -5.20
N SER A 111 15.40 -14.76 -4.71
CA SER A 111 14.24 -15.04 -5.57
C SER A 111 14.05 -13.90 -6.58
N PRO A 112 13.80 -14.22 -7.87
CA PRO A 112 13.40 -13.24 -8.87
C PRO A 112 12.12 -12.48 -8.46
N TYR A 113 11.98 -11.24 -8.92
CA TYR A 113 10.76 -10.46 -8.72
C TYR A 113 9.53 -11.16 -9.30
N GLU A 114 9.70 -11.81 -10.45
CA GLU A 114 8.65 -12.54 -11.17
C GLU A 114 8.05 -13.68 -10.32
N ASP A 115 8.83 -14.28 -9.41
CA ASP A 115 8.32 -15.29 -8.47
C ASP A 115 7.38 -14.66 -7.43
N VAL A 116 7.67 -13.43 -7.00
CA VAL A 116 6.81 -12.68 -6.06
C VAL A 116 5.51 -12.27 -6.73
N GLU A 117 5.57 -11.77 -7.96
CA GLU A 117 4.40 -11.39 -8.76
C GLU A 117 3.49 -12.60 -9.03
N ALA A 118 4.06 -13.78 -9.24
CA ALA A 118 3.29 -15.01 -9.41
C ALA A 118 2.47 -15.37 -8.14
N VAL A 119 2.99 -15.08 -6.94
CA VAL A 119 2.29 -15.26 -5.67
C VAL A 119 1.23 -14.16 -5.48
N ASP A 120 1.63 -12.90 -5.63
CA ASP A 120 0.75 -11.73 -5.52
C ASP A 120 0.78 -10.87 -6.78
N PRO A 121 -0.23 -10.99 -7.66
CA PRO A 121 -0.32 -10.19 -8.87
C PRO A 121 -0.44 -8.68 -8.62
N ALA A 122 -0.77 -8.24 -7.41
CA ALA A 122 -0.74 -6.82 -7.06
C ALA A 122 0.70 -6.24 -7.13
N ALA A 123 1.73 -7.08 -7.14
CA ALA A 123 3.11 -6.67 -7.35
C ALA A 123 3.31 -5.97 -8.71
N ASP A 124 2.65 -6.40 -9.78
CA ASP A 124 2.79 -5.79 -11.12
C ASP A 124 2.59 -4.27 -11.08
N ILE A 125 1.64 -3.78 -10.26
CA ILE A 125 1.37 -2.34 -10.09
C ILE A 125 2.62 -1.58 -9.62
N TYR A 126 3.43 -2.18 -8.74
CA TYR A 126 4.68 -1.58 -8.26
C TYR A 126 5.75 -1.55 -9.37
N GLU A 127 5.84 -2.61 -10.16
CA GLU A 127 6.80 -2.71 -11.27
C GLU A 127 6.46 -1.74 -12.40
N GLN A 128 5.20 -1.68 -12.84
CA GLN A 128 4.75 -0.73 -13.87
C GLN A 128 5.07 0.72 -13.47
N LYS A 129 4.91 1.03 -12.18
CA LYS A 129 5.23 2.37 -11.65
C LYS A 129 6.73 2.64 -11.61
N LEU A 130 7.54 1.63 -11.28
CA LEU A 130 9.00 1.71 -11.35
C LEU A 130 9.46 1.94 -12.79
N LEU A 131 8.97 1.15 -13.75
CA LEU A 131 9.30 1.27 -15.17
C LEU A 131 8.94 2.67 -15.70
N SER A 132 7.73 3.16 -15.42
CA SER A 132 7.31 4.51 -15.80
C SER A 132 8.21 5.61 -15.23
N TYR A 133 8.73 5.42 -14.00
CA TYR A 133 9.68 6.36 -13.41
C TYR A 133 11.04 6.30 -14.08
N LEU A 134 11.56 5.10 -14.36
CA LEU A 134 12.85 4.88 -15.00
C LEU A 134 12.88 5.49 -16.41
N GLU A 135 11.81 5.30 -17.19
CA GLU A 135 11.64 5.92 -18.51
C GLU A 135 11.71 7.45 -18.46
N LYS A 136 11.13 8.07 -17.42
CA LYS A 136 11.08 9.53 -17.28
C LYS A 136 12.37 10.16 -16.77
N THR A 137 13.23 9.40 -16.08
CA THR A 137 14.34 9.98 -15.31
C THR A 137 15.73 9.63 -15.81
N SER A 138 15.87 8.71 -16.78
CA SER A 138 17.17 8.20 -17.27
C SER A 138 18.10 7.68 -16.15
N LYS A 139 17.57 7.44 -14.93
CA LYS A 139 18.32 7.01 -13.75
C LYS A 139 18.27 5.50 -13.66
N GLN A 140 19.23 4.83 -14.27
CA GLN A 140 19.10 3.40 -14.54
C GLN A 140 19.54 2.45 -13.41
N THR A 141 20.09 2.92 -12.27
CA THR A 141 20.90 2.01 -11.43
C THR A 141 20.92 2.21 -9.90
N SER A 142 20.04 3.00 -9.26
CA SER A 142 20.05 3.05 -7.77
C SER A 142 18.72 3.41 -7.11
N ILE A 143 17.61 2.91 -7.66
CA ILE A 143 16.32 3.09 -6.99
C ILE A 143 16.15 1.96 -5.98
N PHE A 144 15.99 2.35 -4.71
CA PHE A 144 15.51 1.46 -3.67
C PHE A 144 14.10 1.02 -4.04
N PHE A 145 13.95 -0.20 -4.54
CA PHE A 145 12.66 -0.76 -4.93
C PHE A 145 12.13 -1.64 -3.80
N VAL A 146 10.88 -1.37 -3.41
CA VAL A 146 10.20 -2.06 -2.33
C VAL A 146 8.78 -2.36 -2.75
N THR A 147 8.28 -3.53 -2.36
CA THR A 147 6.86 -3.86 -2.42
C THR A 147 6.34 -4.14 -1.01
N ARG A 148 5.04 -3.95 -0.83
CA ARG A 148 4.34 -4.28 0.41
C ARG A 148 3.07 -5.03 0.06
N HIS A 149 2.86 -6.17 0.72
CA HIS A 149 1.71 -7.01 0.46
C HIS A 149 0.89 -7.14 1.75
N TYR A 150 -0.40 -6.85 1.65
CA TYR A 150 -1.33 -6.94 2.76
C TYR A 150 -1.93 -8.33 2.80
N LEU A 151 -1.73 -9.04 3.90
CA LEU A 151 -2.09 -10.44 4.07
C LEU A 151 -3.23 -10.57 5.09
N THR A 152 -3.85 -11.75 5.13
CA THR A 152 -4.87 -12.09 6.12
C THR A 152 -4.30 -12.22 7.54
N ASP A 153 -3.00 -12.47 7.65
CA ASP A 153 -2.28 -12.70 8.89
C ASP A 153 -1.16 -11.68 9.16
N GLY A 154 -1.01 -10.64 8.34
CA GLY A 154 -0.08 -9.55 8.61
C GLY A 154 0.27 -8.73 7.37
N ILE A 155 1.45 -8.13 7.40
CA ILE A 155 2.00 -7.37 6.28
C ILE A 155 3.40 -7.88 5.98
N ILE A 156 3.71 -8.12 4.72
CA ILE A 156 5.06 -8.46 4.26
C ILE A 156 5.62 -7.29 3.45
N THR A 157 6.87 -6.91 3.74
CA THR A 157 7.63 -5.91 2.99
C THR A 157 8.82 -6.60 2.35
N MET A 158 9.01 -6.41 1.05
CA MET A 158 10.16 -6.95 0.32
C MET A 158 10.98 -5.82 -0.28
N ASN A 159 12.29 -5.90 -0.09
CA ASN A 159 13.25 -4.97 -0.66
C ASN A 159 14.01 -5.69 -1.76
N TYR A 160 14.27 -4.99 -2.85
CA TYR A 160 14.88 -5.58 -4.03
C TYR A 160 16.21 -4.91 -4.35
N GLU A 161 17.15 -5.73 -4.82
CA GLU A 161 18.39 -5.26 -5.44
C GLU A 161 18.36 -5.55 -6.93
N PHE A 162 19.12 -4.78 -7.72
CA PHE A 162 19.20 -4.96 -9.16
C PHE A 162 20.47 -5.73 -9.52
N VAL A 163 20.32 -6.98 -9.94
CA VAL A 163 21.42 -7.91 -10.24
C VAL A 163 21.24 -8.45 -11.66
N ASN A 164 22.29 -8.33 -12.47
CA ASN A 164 22.32 -8.84 -13.85
C ASN A 164 21.11 -8.42 -14.71
N GLY A 165 20.64 -7.17 -14.54
CA GLY A 165 19.51 -6.64 -15.30
C GLY A 165 18.13 -7.00 -14.75
N LYS A 166 18.04 -7.60 -13.56
CA LYS A 166 16.78 -8.04 -12.93
C LYS A 166 16.67 -7.60 -11.48
N HIS A 167 15.43 -7.41 -11.01
CA HIS A 167 15.15 -7.24 -9.60
C HIS A 167 15.10 -8.61 -8.91
N VAL A 168 15.84 -8.74 -7.81
CA VAL A 168 15.85 -9.94 -6.96
C VAL A 168 15.61 -9.54 -5.51
N VAL A 169 14.93 -10.40 -4.77
CA VAL A 169 14.61 -10.17 -3.36
C VAL A 169 15.91 -10.09 -2.55
N TYR A 170 16.16 -8.95 -1.91
CA TYR A 170 17.32 -8.72 -1.06
C TYR A 170 17.01 -8.97 0.41
N TYR A 171 15.85 -8.49 0.88
CA TYR A 171 15.43 -8.56 2.28
C TYR A 171 13.90 -8.66 2.38
N ILE A 172 13.43 -9.52 3.28
CA ILE A 172 12.00 -9.75 3.56
C ILE A 172 11.75 -9.45 5.03
N GLU A 173 10.71 -8.69 5.31
CA GLU A 173 10.22 -8.40 6.65
C GLU A 173 8.74 -8.73 6.77
N TYR A 174 8.34 -9.36 7.86
CA TYR A 174 6.96 -9.73 8.12
C TYR A 174 6.48 -9.20 9.47
N HIS A 175 5.36 -8.47 9.43
CA HIS A 175 4.71 -7.84 10.57
C HIS A 175 3.36 -8.50 10.83
N SER A 176 3.34 -9.55 11.66
CA SER A 176 2.10 -10.28 12.04
C SER A 176 1.11 -9.43 12.84
N ASN A 177 1.57 -8.32 13.42
CA ASN A 177 0.76 -7.36 14.15
C ASN A 177 0.12 -6.29 13.24
N PHE A 178 0.36 -6.33 11.93
CA PHE A 178 -0.09 -5.33 10.94
C PHE A 178 0.50 -3.94 11.20
N GLN A 179 1.71 -3.87 11.73
CA GLN A 179 2.43 -2.61 11.82
C GLN A 179 2.82 -2.12 10.42
N VAL A 180 2.51 -0.85 10.15
CA VAL A 180 2.89 -0.16 8.92
C VAL A 180 3.99 0.82 9.29
N ASP A 181 5.23 0.49 8.94
CA ASP A 181 6.37 1.37 9.18
C ASP A 181 6.51 2.39 8.04
N LEU A 182 6.92 3.60 8.38
CA LEU A 182 7.38 4.56 7.37
C LEU A 182 8.87 4.29 7.11
N LEU A 183 9.26 4.15 5.85
CA LEU A 183 10.67 4.01 5.49
C LEU A 183 11.44 5.26 5.98
N PHE A 184 12.58 5.04 6.64
CA PHE A 184 13.47 6.07 7.21
C PHE A 184 12.93 6.88 8.41
N ALA A 185 11.87 6.40 9.05
CA ALA A 185 11.20 7.11 10.13
C ALA A 185 11.37 6.34 11.47
N SER A 186 12.57 6.42 12.04
CA SER A 186 12.93 5.72 13.30
C SER A 186 12.17 6.20 14.55
N SER A 187 11.35 7.24 14.45
CA SER A 187 10.68 7.90 15.58
C SER A 187 9.18 8.14 15.38
N TYR A 188 8.58 7.69 14.29
CA TYR A 188 7.14 7.90 14.07
C TYR A 188 6.32 6.86 14.85
N PRO A 189 5.13 7.24 15.38
CA PRO A 189 4.28 6.32 16.10
C PRO A 189 3.93 5.13 15.21
N SER A 190 4.02 3.92 15.77
CA SER A 190 3.64 2.68 15.11
C SER A 190 2.18 2.78 14.63
N TYR A 191 1.96 2.79 13.32
CA TYR A 191 0.61 2.78 12.77
C TYR A 191 0.14 1.33 12.64
N ASN A 192 -0.93 0.99 13.33
CA ASN A 192 -1.55 -0.32 13.15
C ASN A 192 -2.54 -0.27 11.97
N GLY A 193 -2.18 -0.94 10.88
CA GLY A 193 -2.94 -1.03 9.65
C GLY A 193 -3.94 -2.19 9.62
N ARG A 194 -4.29 -2.82 10.74
CA ARG A 194 -5.29 -3.89 10.76
C ARG A 194 -6.65 -3.35 10.30
N ILE A 195 -7.18 -3.90 9.20
CA ILE A 195 -8.52 -3.62 8.71
C ILE A 195 -9.56 -4.41 9.50
N LEU A 196 -10.83 -4.01 9.38
CA LEU A 196 -11.95 -4.81 9.90
C LEU A 196 -12.08 -6.09 9.06
N ASP A 197 -12.39 -7.21 9.71
CA ASP A 197 -12.52 -8.52 9.04
C ASP A 197 -13.56 -8.50 7.90
N ILE A 198 -14.57 -7.62 8.00
CA ILE A 198 -15.62 -7.45 6.99
C ILE A 198 -15.09 -6.85 5.67
N ASP A 199 -13.91 -6.24 5.70
CA ASP A 199 -13.27 -5.56 4.58
C ASP A 199 -12.15 -6.39 3.95
N ALA A 200 -11.81 -7.56 4.52
CA ALA A 200 -10.85 -8.46 3.92
C ALA A 200 -11.36 -8.93 2.55
N ILE A 201 -10.47 -8.91 1.55
CA ILE A 201 -10.78 -9.47 0.23
C ILE A 201 -11.17 -10.95 0.39
N GLN A 202 -12.28 -11.32 -0.26
CA GLN A 202 -12.88 -12.66 -0.16
C GLN A 202 -12.36 -13.57 -1.25
#